data_AF-A0A061NF86-F1
#
_entry.id   AF-A0A061NF86-F1
#
_cell.length_a   1.000
_cell.length_b   1.000
_cell.length_c   1.000
_cell.angle_alpha   90.00
_cell.angle_beta   90.00
_cell.angle_gamma   90.00
#
_symmetry.space_group_name_H-M   'P 1'
#
loop_
_entity.id
_entity.type
_entity.pdbx_description
1 polymer ?
#
loop_
_entity_poly.entity_id
_entity_poly.type
_entity_poly.pdbx_seq_one_letter_code
_entity_poly.pdbx_strand_id
1 'polypeptide(L)' 'MNIGFGSIIVILIAAFLVFGPNKLPEVGRATGSAVREFKKATQNILNEKNNNEK' A
#
# COMPACT_ATOMS: atom_id res chain seq x y z
N MET A 1 25.62 -13.68 14.70
CA MET A 1 24.30 -14.18 14.26
C MET A 1 23.62 -13.04 13.53
N ASN A 2 23.69 -13.02 12.20
CA ASN A 2 23.05 -11.96 11.43
C ASN A 2 21.54 -12.06 11.64
N ILE A 3 20.92 -11.00 12.16
CA ILE A 3 19.47 -10.81 12.15
C ILE A 3 19.09 -10.56 10.69
N GLY A 4 19.12 -11.65 9.91
CA GLY A 4 18.91 -11.63 8.48
C GLY A 4 17.46 -11.93 8.13
N PHE A 5 17.21 -11.98 6.83
CA PHE A 5 15.92 -12.24 6.18
C PHE A 5 15.14 -13.42 6.79
N GLY A 6 15.83 -14.43 7.33
CA GLY A 6 15.20 -15.57 8.02
C GLY A 6 14.37 -15.18 9.25
N SER A 7 14.77 -14.18 10.02
CA SER A 7 14.00 -13.71 11.18
C SER A 7 12.68 -13.04 10.78
N ILE A 8 12.72 -12.22 9.71
CA ILE A 8 11.54 -11.58 9.12
C ILE A 8 10.56 -12.64 8.59
N ILE A 9 11.06 -13.72 7.99
CA ILE A 9 10.23 -14.80 7.44
C ILE A 9 9.41 -15.49 8.51
N VAL A 10 10.01 -15.76 9.69
CA VAL A 10 9.33 -16.42 10.80
C VAL A 10 8.20 -15.55 11.34
N ILE A 11 8.45 -14.24 11.49
CA ILE A 11 7.43 -13.28 11.93
C ILE A 11 6.30 -13.19 10.90
N LEU A 12 6.63 -13.18 9.60
CA LEU A 12 5.62 -13.19 8.54
C LEU A 12 4.75 -14.45 8.58
N ILE A 13 5.34 -15.64 8.76
CA ILE A 13 4.58 -16.88 8.87
C ILE A 13 3.67 -16.85 10.10
N ALA A 14 4.16 -16.38 11.24
CA ALA A 14 3.34 -16.22 12.45
C ALA A 14 2.18 -15.24 12.22
N ALA A 15 2.43 -14.11 11.58
CA ALA A 15 1.39 -13.16 11.22
C ALA A 15 0.38 -13.75 10.22
N PHE A 16 0.83 -14.55 9.25
CA PHE A 16 -0.03 -15.20 8.27
C PHE A 16 -0.90 -16.30 8.90
N LEU A 17 -0.42 -16.97 9.95
CA LEU A 17 -1.23 -17.93 10.71
C LEU A 17 -2.37 -17.23 11.46
N VAL A 18 -2.12 -16.04 12.03
CA VAL A 18 -3.14 -15.26 12.76
C VAL A 18 -4.12 -14.58 11.81
N PHE A 19 -3.62 -13.92 10.77
CA PHE A 19 -4.44 -13.10 9.87
C PHE A 19 -4.91 -13.85 8.62
N GLY A 20 -4.26 -14.95 8.27
CA GLY A 20 -4.47 -15.67 7.01
C GLY A 20 -3.71 -15.05 5.83
N PRO A 21 -3.12 -15.85 4.92
CA PRO A 21 -2.38 -15.34 3.76
C PRO A 21 -3.28 -14.56 2.78
N ASN A 22 -4.59 -14.80 2.79
CA ASN A 22 -5.55 -14.14 1.90
C ASN A 22 -5.90 -12.71 2.33
N LYS A 23 -5.71 -12.35 3.60
CA LYS A 23 -6.06 -11.00 4.10
C LYS A 23 -5.07 -9.92 3.69
N LEU A 24 -3.80 -10.27 3.50
CA LEU A 24 -2.81 -9.30 3.04
C LEU A 24 -3.06 -8.81 1.60
N PRO A 25 -3.33 -9.68 0.62
CA PRO A 25 -3.79 -9.27 -0.71
C PRO A 25 -5.09 -8.47 -0.69
N GLU A 26 -6.04 -8.84 0.16
CA GLU A 26 -7.33 -8.16 0.31
C GLU A 26 -7.16 -6.71 0.78
N VAL A 27 -6.38 -6.51 1.85
CA VAL A 27 -6.02 -5.18 2.39
C VAL A 27 -5.19 -4.41 1.36
N GLY A 28 -4.23 -5.04 0.69
CA GLY A 28 -3.43 -4.41 -0.35
C GLY A 28 -4.27 -3.91 -1.54
N ARG A 29 -5.31 -4.65 -1.95
CA ARG A 29 -6.24 -4.22 -3.00
C ARG A 29 -7.10 -3.04 -2.56
N ALA A 30 -7.62 -3.06 -1.34
CA ALA A 30 -8.42 -1.97 -0.78
C ALA A 30 -7.58 -0.68 -0.65
N THR A 31 -6.44 -0.77 0.02
CA THR A 31 -5.50 0.36 0.19
C THR A 31 -4.95 0.83 -1.15
N GLY A 32 -4.62 -0.08 -2.07
CA GLY A 32 -4.13 0.27 -3.40
C GLY A 32 -5.16 1.03 -4.24
N SER A 33 -6.45 0.65 -4.13
CA SER A 33 -7.54 1.37 -4.78
C SER A 33 -7.70 2.78 -4.19
N ALA A 34 -7.66 2.91 -2.86
CA ALA A 34 -7.71 4.20 -2.18
C ALA A 34 -6.53 5.12 -2.57
N VAL A 35 -5.30 4.59 -2.60
CA VAL A 35 -4.10 5.34 -3.02
C VAL A 35 -4.22 5.78 -4.48
N ARG A 36 -4.77 4.92 -5.36
CA ARG A 36 -4.97 5.26 -6.77
C ARG A 36 -5.97 6.41 -6.95
N GLU A 37 -7.08 6.40 -6.22
CA GLU A 37 -8.06 7.49 -6.24
C GLU A 37 -7.47 8.77 -5.66
N PHE A 38 -6.78 8.69 -4.52
CA PHE A 38 -6.11 9.83 -3.90
C PHE A 38 -5.11 10.48 -4.87
N LYS A 39 -4.28 9.68 -5.56
CA LYS A 39 -3.36 10.18 -6.59
C LYS A 39 -4.10 10.89 -7.72
N LYS A 40 -5.21 10.33 -8.19
CA LYS A 40 -6.01 10.89 -9.28
C LYS A 40 -6.63 12.24 -8.90
N ALA A 41 -7.21 12.33 -7.69
CA ALA A 41 -7.73 13.58 -7.15
C ALA A 41 -6.64 14.64 -7.02
N THR A 42 -5.48 14.27 -6.47
CA THR A 42 -4.33 15.17 -6.33
C THR A 42 -3.83 15.68 -7.69
N GLN A 43 -3.74 14.79 -8.69
CA GLN A 43 -3.33 15.19 -10.05
C GLN A 43 -4.33 16.14 -10.72
N ASN A 44 -5.64 15.92 -10.54
CA ASN A 44 -6.65 16.83 -11.08
C ASN A 44 -6.51 18.23 -10.49
N ILE A 45 -6.31 18.35 -9.17
CA ILE A 45 -6.10 19.63 -8.48
C ILE A 45 -4.83 20.33 -9.00
N LEU A 46 -3.73 19.58 -9.15
CA LEU A 46 -2.48 20.10 -9.69
C LEU A 46 -2.66 20.62 -11.12
N ASN A 47 -3.36 19.86 -11.97
CA ASN A 47 -3.60 20.26 -13.36
C ASN A 47 -4.55 21.45 -13.47
N GLU A 48 -5.56 21.54 -12.61
CA GLU A 48 -6.48 22.69 -12.56
C GLU A 48 -5.75 23.97 -12.15
N LYS A 49 -4.85 23.89 -11.14
CA LYS A 49 -4.05 25.05 -10.72
C LYS A 49 -3.17 25.60 -11.86
N ASN A 50 -2.54 24.73 -12.65
CA ASN A 50 -1.66 25.14 -13.75
C ASN A 50 -2.40 25.79 -14.94
N ASN A 51 -3.70 25.48 -15.14
CA ASN A 51 -4.47 26.03 -16.26
C ASN A 51 -5.11 27.40 -15.94
N ASN A 52 -5.34 27.70 -14.66
CA ASN A 52 -5.93 28.97 -14.21
C ASN A 52 -4.89 30.09 -13.98
N GLU A 53 -3.59 29.78 -14.07
CA GLU A 53 -2.48 30.74 -13.93
C GLU A 53 -1.88 31.16 -15.29
N LYS A 54 -2.50 30.78 -16.42
CA LYS A 54 -2.19 31.26 -17.78
C LYS A 54 -3.24 32.24 -18.27
#